data_AF-A0A7Y0ETZ7-F1
#
_entry.id   AF-A0A7Y0ETZ7-F1
#
_cell.length_a   1.000
_cell.length_b   1.000
_cell.length_c   1.000
_cell.angle_alpha   90.00
_cell.angle_beta   90.00
_cell.angle_gamma   90.00
#
_symmetry.space_group_name_H-M   'P 1'
#
loop_
_entity.id
_entity.type
_entity.pdbx_description
1 polymer ?
#
loop_
_entity_poly.entity_id
_entity_poly.type
_entity_poly.pdbx_seq_one_letter_code
_entity_poly.pdbx_strand_id
1 'polypeptide(L)'
;MTNKQHDVNKQGKKEQQEAQERKANRRTLITIVVVALVVCLCAGGWLMWNKHRFATAKETCAQTSDTLRVTMNEYNNLVNTDANDASGITADQVKDPKTVKTLAKELEAQAPEYIACAADNMKDYDAITNKLNDQISWYKSHTASLQKAVDAVEASKK
;
A
#
# COMPACT_ATOMS: atom_id res chain seq x y z
N MET A 1 -76.69 -3.90 -43.35
CA MET A 1 -75.78 -2.85 -42.84
C MET A 1 -74.94 -3.28 -41.63
N THR A 2 -75.10 -4.50 -41.11
CA THR A 2 -74.46 -4.96 -39.86
C THR A 2 -73.05 -5.50 -40.01
N ASN A 3 -72.66 -5.99 -41.20
CA ASN A 3 -71.33 -6.60 -41.42
C ASN A 3 -70.19 -5.57 -41.33
N LYS A 4 -70.41 -4.39 -41.93
CA LYS A 4 -69.41 -3.30 -41.98
C LYS A 4 -69.07 -2.71 -40.59
N GLN A 5 -70.04 -2.67 -39.68
CA GLN A 5 -69.84 -2.13 -38.34
C GLN A 5 -69.01 -3.08 -37.45
N HIS A 6 -69.15 -4.39 -37.67
CA HIS A 6 -68.46 -5.42 -36.90
C HIS A 6 -66.96 -5.50 -37.30
N ASP A 7 -66.67 -5.35 -38.60
CA ASP A 7 -65.29 -5.32 -39.10
C ASP A 7 -64.51 -4.08 -38.62
N VAL A 8 -65.15 -2.91 -38.59
CA VAL A 8 -64.54 -1.66 -38.11
C VAL A 8 -64.22 -1.73 -36.60
N ASN A 9 -65.10 -2.33 -35.79
CA ASN A 9 -64.87 -2.49 -34.35
C ASN A 9 -63.71 -3.48 -34.07
N LYS A 10 -63.62 -4.55 -34.86
CA LYS A 10 -62.55 -5.56 -34.74
C LYS A 10 -61.19 -5.01 -35.15
N GLN A 11 -61.15 -4.16 -36.19
CA GLN A 11 -59.92 -3.52 -36.65
C GLN A 11 -59.43 -2.48 -35.63
N GLY A 12 -60.32 -1.65 -35.08
CA GLY A 12 -59.97 -0.70 -34.02
C GLY A 12 -59.45 -1.38 -32.75
N LYS A 13 -60.01 -2.52 -32.34
CA LYS A 13 -59.49 -3.29 -31.19
C LYS A 13 -58.10 -3.87 -31.44
N LYS A 14 -57.81 -4.37 -32.65
CA LYS A 14 -56.48 -4.88 -33.02
C LYS A 14 -55.44 -3.77 -33.03
N GLU A 15 -55.74 -2.61 -33.61
CA GLU A 15 -54.84 -1.46 -33.66
C GLU A 15 -54.52 -0.90 -32.26
N GLN A 16 -55.50 -0.88 -31.36
CA GLN A 16 -55.30 -0.46 -29.96
C GLN A 16 -54.43 -1.46 -29.19
N GLN A 17 -54.63 -2.77 -29.41
CA GLN A 17 -53.86 -3.83 -28.76
C GLN A 17 -52.40 -3.85 -29.24
N GLU A 18 -52.16 -3.71 -30.54
CA GLU A 18 -50.81 -3.60 -31.12
C GLU A 18 -50.09 -2.31 -30.70
N ALA A 19 -50.80 -1.18 -30.59
CA ALA A 19 -50.22 0.07 -30.09
C ALA A 19 -49.84 -0.03 -28.61
N GLN A 20 -50.61 -0.77 -27.81
CA GLN A 20 -50.35 -0.99 -26.39
C GLN A 20 -49.18 -1.96 -26.17
N GLU A 21 -49.07 -3.04 -26.97
CA GLU A 21 -47.91 -3.94 -26.96
C GLU A 21 -46.63 -3.22 -27.43
N ARG A 22 -46.70 -2.39 -28.47
CA ARG A 22 -45.55 -1.58 -28.92
C ARG A 22 -45.08 -0.60 -27.84
N LYS A 23 -46.01 0.04 -27.12
CA LYS A 23 -45.68 0.93 -26.00
C LYS A 23 -45.11 0.17 -24.80
N ALA A 24 -45.65 -1.00 -24.47
CA ALA A 24 -45.14 -1.86 -23.40
C ALA A 24 -43.73 -2.37 -23.73
N ASN A 25 -43.51 -2.87 -24.94
CA ASN A 25 -42.21 -3.34 -25.40
C ASN A 25 -41.16 -2.20 -25.44
N ARG A 26 -41.57 -0.99 -25.86
CA ARG A 26 -40.70 0.20 -25.81
C ARG A 26 -40.32 0.59 -24.38
N ARG A 27 -41.25 0.51 -23.42
CA ARG A 27 -40.96 0.78 -22.00
C ARG A 27 -40.00 -0.26 -21.42
N THR A 28 -40.24 -1.55 -21.69
CA THR A 28 -39.36 -2.63 -21.27
C THR A 28 -37.95 -2.49 -21.85
N LEU A 29 -37.82 -2.17 -23.14
CA LEU A 29 -36.53 -1.88 -23.76
C LEU A 29 -35.81 -0.71 -23.10
N ILE A 30 -36.51 0.40 -22.82
CA ILE A 30 -35.93 1.55 -22.12
C ILE A 30 -35.43 1.13 -20.73
N THR A 31 -36.21 0.37 -19.96
CA THR A 31 -35.80 -0.11 -18.64
C THR A 31 -34.55 -0.98 -18.71
N ILE A 32 -34.48 -1.92 -19.66
CA ILE A 32 -33.29 -2.77 -19.86
C ILE A 32 -32.06 -1.93 -20.20
N VAL A 33 -32.19 -0.94 -21.10
CA VAL A 33 -31.10 -0.04 -21.46
C VAL A 33 -30.62 0.77 -20.25
N VAL A 34 -31.54 1.32 -19.45
CA VAL A 34 -31.18 2.06 -18.24
C VAL A 34 -30.45 1.17 -17.24
N VAL A 35 -30.94 -0.04 -16.99
CA VAL A 35 -30.27 -0.99 -16.09
C VAL A 35 -28.89 -1.37 -16.61
N ALA A 36 -28.76 -1.65 -17.91
CA ALA A 36 -27.48 -1.95 -18.53
C ALA A 36 -26.48 -0.79 -18.39
N LEU A 37 -26.92 0.46 -18.60
CA LEU A 37 -26.08 1.64 -18.41
C LEU A 37 -25.62 1.80 -16.96
N VAL A 38 -26.49 1.59 -15.98
CA VAL A 38 -26.12 1.66 -14.56
C VAL A 38 -25.08 0.60 -14.23
N VAL A 39 -25.25 -0.65 -14.68
CA VAL A 39 -24.28 -1.73 -14.47
C VAL A 39 -22.93 -1.38 -15.10
N CYS A 40 -22.90 -0.87 -16.33
CA CYS A 40 -21.67 -0.45 -16.99
C CYS A 40 -20.94 0.67 -16.24
N LEU A 41 -21.67 1.66 -15.70
CA LEU A 41 -21.08 2.75 -14.92
C LEU A 41 -20.48 2.26 -13.60
N CYS A 42 -21.18 1.38 -12.88
CA CYS A 42 -20.67 0.78 -11.64
C CYS A 42 -19.42 -0.07 -11.89
N ALA A 43 -19.43 -0.91 -12.94
CA ALA A 43 -18.29 -1.75 -13.29
C ALA A 43 -17.08 -0.91 -13.75
N GLY A 44 -17.31 0.10 -14.59
CA GLY A 44 -16.26 1.00 -15.06
C GLY A 44 -15.60 1.77 -13.92
N GLY A 45 -16.39 2.32 -13.00
CA GLY A 45 -15.91 3.03 -11.82
C GLY A 45 -15.09 2.12 -10.88
N TRP A 46 -15.58 0.91 -10.59
CA TRP A 46 -14.90 -0.04 -9.72
C TRP A 46 -13.54 -0.50 -10.29
N LEU A 47 -13.49 -0.80 -11.59
CA LEU A 47 -12.25 -1.23 -12.26
C LEU A 47 -11.19 -0.12 -12.28
N MET A 48 -11.60 1.11 -12.58
CA MET A 48 -10.67 2.24 -12.61
C MET A 48 -10.14 2.57 -11.21
N TRP A 49 -11.03 2.58 -10.20
CA TRP A 49 -10.67 2.81 -8.80
C TRP A 49 -9.63 1.81 -8.32
N ASN A 50 -9.86 0.51 -8.54
CA ASN A 50 -8.94 -0.53 -8.08
C ASN A 50 -7.58 -0.41 -8.76
N LYS A 51 -7.52 -0.19 -10.08
CA LYS A 51 -6.25 -0.04 -10.79
C LYS A 51 -5.39 1.10 -10.23
N HIS A 52 -6.00 2.27 -9.97
CA HIS A 52 -5.26 3.40 -9.43
C HIS A 52 -4.74 3.11 -8.02
N ARG A 53 -5.59 2.58 -7.14
CA ARG A 53 -5.24 2.29 -5.75
C ARG A 53 -4.14 1.22 -5.62
N PHE A 54 -4.16 0.19 -6.49
CA PHE A 54 -3.09 -0.81 -6.54
C PHE A 54 -1.76 -0.21 -6.99
N ALA A 55 -1.76 0.68 -7.98
CA ALA A 55 -0.55 1.38 -8.42
C ALA A 55 0.03 2.24 -7.29
N THR A 56 -0.83 2.98 -6.57
CA THR A 56 -0.42 3.79 -5.42
C THR A 56 0.18 2.93 -4.30
N ALA A 57 -0.47 1.82 -3.92
CA ALA A 57 0.05 0.94 -2.86
C ALA A 57 1.43 0.34 -3.22
N LYS A 58 1.62 -0.05 -4.49
CA LYS A 58 2.90 -0.52 -4.99
C LYS A 58 3.97 0.57 -4.96
N GLU A 59 3.64 1.78 -5.39
CA GLU A 59 4.55 2.93 -5.36
C GLU A 59 4.96 3.28 -3.93
N THR A 60 4.01 3.36 -2.99
CA THR A 60 4.30 3.61 -1.57
C THR A 60 5.22 2.54 -1.01
N CYS A 61 4.92 1.26 -1.26
CA CYS A 61 5.75 0.16 -0.80
C CYS A 61 7.18 0.21 -1.41
N ALA A 62 7.32 0.59 -2.67
CA ALA A 62 8.63 0.81 -3.30
C ALA A 62 9.39 1.97 -2.65
N GLN A 63 8.74 3.11 -2.45
CA GLN A 63 9.33 4.27 -1.79
C GLN A 63 9.76 3.96 -0.34
N THR A 64 8.93 3.22 0.41
CA THR A 64 9.29 2.77 1.77
C THR A 64 10.46 1.79 1.72
N SER A 65 10.52 0.89 0.75
CA SER A 65 11.67 0.00 0.56
C SER A 65 12.96 0.77 0.24
N ASP A 66 12.89 1.81 -0.59
CA ASP A 66 14.04 2.67 -0.88
C ASP A 66 14.48 3.46 0.36
N THR A 67 13.52 3.98 1.13
CA THR A 67 13.80 4.64 2.42
C THR A 67 14.47 3.67 3.39
N LEU A 68 13.99 2.43 3.49
CA LEU A 68 14.62 1.40 4.29
C LEU A 68 16.06 1.15 3.83
N ARG A 69 16.30 0.99 2.52
CA ARG A 69 17.66 0.82 1.98
C ARG A 69 18.60 1.95 2.38
N VAL A 70 18.15 3.20 2.28
CA VAL A 70 18.95 4.35 2.72
C VAL A 70 19.26 4.28 4.22
N THR A 71 18.24 4.01 5.04
CA THR A 71 18.40 3.94 6.50
C THR A 71 19.32 2.78 6.92
N MET A 72 19.23 1.64 6.23
CA MET A 72 20.14 0.50 6.39
C MET A 72 21.57 0.88 6.04
N ASN A 73 21.77 1.60 4.94
CA ASN A 73 23.11 2.04 4.52
C ASN A 73 23.72 3.03 5.53
N GLU A 74 22.92 3.94 6.09
CA GLU A 74 23.37 4.85 7.15
C GLU A 74 23.83 4.07 8.39
N TYR A 75 23.02 3.12 8.86
CA TYR A 75 23.39 2.26 9.98
C TYR A 75 24.66 1.45 9.69
N ASN A 76 24.70 0.79 8.54
CA ASN A 76 25.85 -0.02 8.14
C ASN A 76 27.12 0.81 7.95
N ASN A 77 27.02 2.04 7.44
CA ASN A 77 28.17 2.93 7.34
C ASN A 77 28.72 3.23 8.74
N LEU A 78 27.86 3.63 9.67
CA LEU A 78 28.26 3.90 11.05
C LEU A 78 28.89 2.67 11.74
N VAL A 79 28.29 1.49 11.55
CA VAL A 79 28.82 0.22 12.07
C VAL A 79 30.21 -0.07 11.51
N ASN A 80 30.42 0.11 10.20
CA ASN A 80 31.67 -0.25 9.53
C ASN A 80 32.78 0.81 9.64
N THR A 81 32.45 2.05 10.02
CA THR A 81 33.44 3.13 10.22
C THR A 81 33.60 3.43 11.70
N ASP A 82 32.84 4.37 12.25
CA ASP A 82 33.14 5.01 13.52
C ASP A 82 32.92 4.05 14.67
N ALA A 83 31.90 3.19 14.59
CA ALA A 83 31.66 2.17 15.60
C ALA A 83 32.69 1.04 15.52
N ASN A 84 33.15 0.66 14.32
CA ASN A 84 34.24 -0.30 14.16
C ASN A 84 35.55 0.24 14.75
N ASP A 85 35.90 1.49 14.43
CA ASP A 85 37.08 2.15 14.98
C ASP A 85 36.99 2.28 16.51
N ALA A 86 35.82 2.65 17.03
CA ALA A 86 35.59 2.76 18.46
C ALA A 86 35.55 1.39 19.17
N SER A 87 35.13 0.32 18.49
CA SER A 87 35.13 -1.04 19.04
C SER A 87 36.53 -1.59 19.31
N GLY A 88 37.54 -1.07 18.61
CA GLY A 88 38.95 -1.37 18.86
C GLY A 88 39.49 -0.75 20.15
N ILE A 89 38.75 0.18 20.77
CA ILE A 89 39.16 0.87 21.99
C ILE A 89 38.84 0.00 23.20
N THR A 90 39.87 -0.28 24.00
CA THR A 90 39.77 -1.11 25.20
C THR A 90 39.46 -0.28 26.45
N ALA A 91 38.97 -0.94 27.51
CA ALA A 91 38.64 -0.32 28.79
C ALA A 91 39.80 0.48 29.43
N ASP A 92 41.05 0.10 29.18
CA ASP A 92 42.22 0.79 29.72
C ASP A 92 42.51 2.11 29.00
N GLN A 93 42.08 2.25 27.76
CA GLN A 93 42.26 3.45 26.91
C GLN A 93 41.19 4.53 27.15
N VAL A 94 40.17 4.23 27.94
CA VAL A 94 39.10 5.16 28.31
C VAL A 94 39.08 5.45 29.81
N LYS A 95 38.59 6.64 30.18
CA LYS A 95 38.40 7.09 31.56
C LYS A 95 37.24 6.38 32.22
N ASP A 96 36.18 6.09 31.46
CA ASP A 96 35.02 5.31 31.88
C ASP A 96 34.89 4.01 31.05
N PRO A 97 35.33 2.86 31.60
CA PRO A 97 35.17 1.55 30.96
C PRO A 97 33.74 1.16 30.59
N LYS A 98 32.72 1.78 31.21
CA LYS A 98 31.32 1.48 30.90
C LYS A 98 30.91 1.94 29.50
N THR A 99 31.59 2.94 28.93
CA THR A 99 31.31 3.42 27.56
C THR A 99 31.62 2.33 26.55
N VAL A 100 32.76 1.65 26.66
CA VAL A 100 33.16 0.52 25.79
C VAL A 100 32.19 -0.64 25.91
N LYS A 101 31.76 -0.99 27.14
CA LYS A 101 30.75 -2.04 27.35
C LYS A 101 29.39 -1.67 26.73
N THR A 102 29.00 -0.41 26.80
CA THR A 102 27.75 0.08 26.20
C THR A 102 27.81 0.00 24.68
N LEU A 103 28.92 0.45 24.08
CA LEU A 103 29.14 0.33 22.64
C LEU A 103 29.07 -1.13 22.17
N ALA A 104 29.75 -2.05 22.86
CA ALA A 104 29.71 -3.47 22.54
C ALA A 104 28.27 -4.03 22.55
N LYS A 105 27.46 -3.63 23.53
CA LYS A 105 26.06 -4.03 23.62
C LYS A 105 25.20 -3.50 22.47
N GLU A 106 25.41 -2.26 22.04
CA GLU A 106 24.69 -1.70 20.89
C GLU A 106 25.09 -2.40 19.58
N LEU A 107 26.35 -2.82 19.44
CA LEU A 107 26.84 -3.58 18.27
C LEU A 107 26.30 -5.01 18.19
N GLU A 108 25.85 -5.59 19.30
CA GLU A 108 25.19 -6.91 19.35
C GLU A 108 23.72 -6.86 18.88
N ALA A 109 23.18 -5.70 18.53
CA ALA A 109 21.80 -5.55 18.09
C ALA A 109 21.52 -6.35 16.80
N GLN A 110 20.49 -7.18 16.84
CA GLN A 110 20.09 -8.01 15.69
C GLN A 110 19.19 -7.23 14.75
N ALA A 111 19.67 -7.04 13.51
CA ALA A 111 18.90 -6.40 12.46
C ALA A 111 17.62 -7.18 12.11
N PRO A 112 16.53 -6.49 11.73
CA PRO A 112 15.32 -7.15 11.24
C PRO A 112 15.56 -7.95 9.94
N GLU A 113 14.75 -8.99 9.71
CA GLU A 113 14.81 -9.80 8.49
C GLU A 113 14.39 -8.99 7.24
N TYR A 114 15.09 -9.17 6.12
CA TYR A 114 14.74 -8.47 4.88
C TYR A 114 13.36 -8.87 4.35
N ILE A 115 12.53 -7.87 4.02
CA ILE A 115 11.22 -8.07 3.40
C ILE A 115 11.21 -7.40 2.04
N ALA A 116 10.86 -8.14 0.99
CA ALA A 116 10.69 -7.60 -0.34
C ALA A 116 9.33 -6.91 -0.49
N CYS A 117 9.29 -5.82 -1.25
CA CYS A 117 8.05 -5.20 -1.70
C CYS A 117 7.42 -6.00 -2.85
N ALA A 118 6.81 -7.14 -2.53
CA ALA A 118 6.11 -7.99 -3.49
C ALA A 118 4.89 -8.64 -2.83
N ALA A 119 3.70 -8.40 -3.40
CA ALA A 119 2.44 -8.93 -2.91
C ALA A 119 1.45 -9.20 -4.06
N ASP A 120 0.57 -10.19 -3.85
CA ASP A 120 -0.45 -10.59 -4.80
C ASP A 120 -1.72 -9.73 -4.72
N ASN A 121 -1.98 -9.09 -3.57
CA ASN A 121 -3.15 -8.23 -3.36
C ASN A 121 -2.81 -6.97 -2.55
N MET A 122 -3.71 -5.97 -2.60
CA MET A 122 -3.50 -4.65 -1.98
C MET A 122 -3.31 -4.72 -0.45
N LYS A 123 -4.09 -5.55 0.24
CA LYS A 123 -4.02 -5.67 1.71
C LYS A 123 -2.64 -6.15 2.15
N ASP A 124 -2.02 -7.00 1.34
CA ASP A 124 -0.67 -7.49 1.58
C ASP A 124 0.38 -6.40 1.33
N TYR A 125 0.18 -5.48 0.37
CA TYR A 125 1.06 -4.31 0.19
C TYR A 125 1.04 -3.37 1.41
N ASP A 126 -0.14 -3.06 1.96
CA ASP A 126 -0.23 -2.20 3.15
C ASP A 126 0.45 -2.85 4.37
N ALA A 127 0.25 -4.15 4.56
CA ALA A 127 0.89 -4.91 5.63
C ALA A 127 2.41 -4.97 5.47
N ILE A 128 2.92 -5.20 4.26
CA ILE A 128 4.36 -5.16 3.96
C ILE A 128 4.91 -3.76 4.22
N THR A 129 4.23 -2.72 3.75
CA THR A 129 4.65 -1.32 3.94
C THR A 129 4.75 -0.96 5.43
N ASN A 130 3.79 -1.40 6.25
CA ASN A 130 3.85 -1.20 7.70
C ASN A 130 5.06 -1.90 8.32
N LYS A 131 5.33 -3.16 7.94
CA LYS A 131 6.54 -3.86 8.41
C LYS A 131 7.83 -3.15 7.98
N LEU A 132 7.90 -2.63 6.75
CA LEU A 132 9.05 -1.85 6.30
C LEU A 132 9.22 -0.56 7.14
N ASN A 133 8.12 0.11 7.51
CA ASN A 133 8.16 1.27 8.40
C ASN A 133 8.63 0.92 9.82
N ASP A 134 8.24 -0.24 10.34
CA ASP A 134 8.74 -0.74 11.63
C ASP A 134 10.26 -0.98 11.55
N GLN A 135 10.74 -1.55 10.44
CA GLN A 135 12.18 -1.73 10.20
C GLN A 135 12.92 -0.40 10.08
N ILE A 136 12.38 0.57 9.34
CA ILE A 136 12.95 1.93 9.26
C ILE A 136 13.07 2.54 10.65
N SER A 137 12.03 2.41 11.47
CA SER A 137 12.01 2.95 12.83
C SER A 137 13.04 2.28 13.73
N TRP A 138 13.20 0.95 13.60
CA TRP A 138 14.26 0.20 14.27
C TRP A 138 15.63 0.72 13.85
N TYR A 139 15.93 0.83 12.55
CA TYR A 139 17.23 1.30 12.06
C TYR A 139 17.52 2.73 12.55
N LYS A 140 16.57 3.66 12.44
CA LYS A 140 16.77 5.05 12.91
C LYS A 140 17.11 5.12 14.40
N SER A 141 16.37 4.37 15.23
CA SER A 141 16.61 4.37 16.67
C SER A 141 17.96 3.74 17.02
N HIS A 142 18.34 2.64 16.36
CA HIS A 142 19.61 1.96 16.61
C HIS A 142 20.80 2.74 16.08
N THR A 143 20.70 3.41 14.91
CA THR A 143 21.74 4.34 14.43
C THR A 143 21.97 5.45 15.45
N ALA A 144 20.91 6.07 15.97
CA ALA A 144 21.05 7.16 16.96
C ALA A 144 21.65 6.68 18.30
N SER A 145 21.22 5.50 18.78
CA SER A 145 21.75 4.90 20.00
C SER A 145 23.23 4.53 19.84
N LEU A 146 23.57 3.90 18.71
CA LEU A 146 24.93 3.52 18.38
C LEU A 146 25.84 4.74 18.26
N GLN A 147 25.42 5.80 17.55
CA GLN A 147 26.20 7.04 17.43
C GLN A 147 26.49 7.63 18.82
N LYS A 148 25.49 7.67 19.70
CA LYS A 148 25.66 8.16 21.06
C LYS A 148 26.67 7.33 21.85
N ALA A 149 26.68 6.01 21.66
CA ALA A 149 27.65 5.13 22.31
C ALA A 149 29.08 5.35 21.75
N VAL A 150 29.21 5.52 20.44
CA VAL A 150 30.49 5.89 19.78
C VAL A 150 31.01 7.21 20.35
N ASP A 151 30.20 8.26 20.36
CA ASP A 151 30.57 9.58 20.88
C ASP A 151 31.00 9.51 22.35
N ALA A 152 30.33 8.67 23.15
CA ALA A 152 30.68 8.48 24.56
C ALA A 152 32.03 7.77 24.74
N VAL A 153 32.37 6.81 23.88
CA VAL A 153 33.69 6.16 23.89
C VAL A 153 34.76 7.17 23.49
N GLU A 154 34.55 7.90 22.40
CA GLU A 154 35.46 8.93 21.89
C GLU A 154 35.73 10.03 22.93
N ALA A 155 34.68 10.57 23.56
CA ALA A 155 34.81 11.60 24.60
C ALA A 155 35.49 11.07 25.88
N SER A 156 35.47 9.76 26.11
CA SER A 156 36.07 9.11 27.28
C SER A 156 37.53 8.72 27.05
N LYS A 157 38.09 8.90 25.85
CA LYS A 157 39.49 8.60 25.55
C LYS A 157 40.45 9.32 26.52
N LYS A 158 41.50 8.60 26.93
CA LYS A 158 42.59 9.11 27.76
C LYS A 158 43.63 9.85 26.94
#